data_AF-A0A938WAZ3-F1
#
_entry.id   AF-A0A938WAZ3-F1
#
_cell.length_a   1.000
_cell.length_b   1.000
_cell.length_c   1.000
_cell.angle_alpha   90.00
_cell.angle_beta   90.00
_cell.angle_gamma   90.00
#
_symmetry.space_group_name_H-M   'P 1'
#
loop_
_entity.id
_entity.type
_entity.pdbx_description
1 polymer ?
#
loop_
_entity_poly.entity_id
_entity_poly.type
_entity_poly.pdbx_seq_one_letter_code
_entity_poly.pdbx_strand_id
1 'polypeptide(L)'
;MTIPGPTRIRSICCIGAGYVGGPTMAVIADRCPDIQVTVVDLNQARIDAWNDADLARLPVYEPGLDAVVGRCRGRNLHFTTAVETAIAAADMVFLSVNTPTKTKGVGAGQASDLRWIEASARQVAACAQG
;
A
#
# COMPACT_ATOMS: atom_id res chain seq x y z
N MET A 1 8.00 -32.89 -13.48
CA MET A 1 7.19 -31.73 -13.08
C MET A 1 8.13 -30.76 -12.36
N THR A 2 8.68 -29.78 -13.07
CA THR A 2 9.56 -28.77 -12.49
C THR A 2 8.72 -27.77 -11.73
N ILE A 3 8.98 -27.60 -10.43
CA ILE A 3 8.45 -26.47 -9.67
C ILE A 3 9.08 -25.22 -10.30
N PRO A 4 8.29 -24.24 -10.77
CA PRO A 4 8.85 -22.97 -11.24
C PRO A 4 9.75 -22.39 -10.15
N GLY A 5 10.95 -21.94 -10.53
CA GLY A 5 11.79 -21.17 -9.61
C GLY A 5 11.03 -19.94 -9.10
N PRO A 6 11.40 -19.35 -7.96
CA PRO A 6 10.67 -18.23 -7.38
C PRO A 6 10.53 -17.08 -8.39
N THR A 7 9.29 -16.68 -8.65
CA THR A 7 8.98 -15.55 -9.53
C THR A 7 9.63 -14.29 -8.97
N ARG A 8 10.42 -13.59 -9.81
CA ARG A 8 11.06 -12.33 -9.41
C ARG A 8 10.00 -11.24 -9.33
N ILE A 9 9.79 -10.69 -8.14
CA ILE A 9 8.92 -9.53 -7.91
C ILE A 9 9.48 -8.30 -8.64
N ARG A 10 8.69 -7.71 -9.52
CA ARG A 10 8.96 -6.46 -10.25
C ARG A 10 7.92 -5.39 -9.98
N SER A 11 6.71 -5.77 -9.58
CA SER A 11 5.64 -4.84 -9.21
C SER A 11 5.05 -5.17 -7.83
N ILE A 12 4.86 -4.12 -7.03
CA ILE A 12 4.25 -4.18 -5.71
C ILE A 12 3.03 -3.24 -5.68
N CYS A 13 1.90 -3.75 -5.22
CA CYS A 13 0.76 -2.95 -4.81
C CYS A 13 0.66 -2.94 -3.28
N CYS A 14 0.39 -1.79 -2.67
CA CYS A 14 0.13 -1.69 -1.25
C CYS A 14 -1.24 -1.05 -1.01
N ILE A 15 -2.18 -1.81 -0.45
CA ILE A 15 -3.49 -1.33 -0.06
C ILE A 15 -3.39 -0.70 1.33
N GLY A 16 -3.53 0.62 1.39
CA GLY A 16 -3.46 1.45 2.59
C GLY A 16 -2.31 2.46 2.53
N ALA A 17 -2.62 3.73 2.30
CA ALA A 17 -1.63 4.81 2.22
C ALA A 17 -1.41 5.52 3.57
N GLY A 18 -1.53 4.78 4.67
CA GLY A 18 -1.36 5.31 6.03
C GLY A 18 0.09 5.36 6.51
N TYR A 19 0.25 5.48 7.84
CA TYR A 19 1.55 5.53 8.53
C TYR A 19 2.45 4.31 8.30
N VAL A 20 1.88 3.14 8.00
CA VAL A 20 2.67 1.93 7.73
C VAL A 20 2.93 1.79 6.24
N GLY A 21 1.88 1.73 5.42
CA GLY A 21 2.01 1.47 3.99
C GLY A 21 2.81 2.54 3.25
N GLY A 22 2.53 3.83 3.48
CA GLY A 22 3.23 4.93 2.78
C GLY A 22 4.75 4.92 3.01
N PRO A 23 5.24 5.07 4.25
CA PRO A 23 6.67 5.05 4.55
C PRO A 23 7.38 3.76 4.16
N THR A 24 6.77 2.59 4.41
CA THR A 24 7.37 1.30 4.03
C THR A 24 7.59 1.22 2.52
N MET A 25 6.57 1.58 1.73
CA MET A 25 6.65 1.54 0.28
C MET A 25 7.59 2.60 -0.28
N ALA A 26 7.67 3.78 0.33
CA ALA A 26 8.63 4.81 -0.04
C ALA A 26 10.08 4.33 0.11
N VAL A 27 10.40 3.65 1.22
CA VAL A 27 11.73 3.06 1.45
C VAL A 27 12.02 1.92 0.49
N ILE A 28 11.05 1.04 0.22
CA ILE A 28 11.21 -0.03 -0.79
C ILE A 28 11.53 0.58 -2.16
N ALA A 29 10.76 1.59 -2.60
CA ALA A 29 11.00 2.24 -3.88
C ALA A 29 12.37 2.95 -3.96
N ASP A 30 12.85 3.53 -2.86
CA ASP A 30 14.16 4.16 -2.79
C ASP A 30 15.32 3.14 -2.84
N ARG A 31 15.17 1.98 -2.17
CA ARG A 31 16.23 0.95 -2.09
C ARG A 31 16.18 -0.10 -3.20
N CYS A 32 15.06 -0.23 -3.88
CA CYS A 32 14.83 -1.19 -4.96
C CYS A 32 14.36 -0.45 -6.22
N PRO A 33 15.26 0.25 -6.94
CA PRO A 33 14.89 1.08 -8.10
C PRO A 33 14.27 0.28 -9.26
N ASP A 34 14.54 -1.03 -9.34
CA ASP A 34 14.01 -1.92 -10.36
C ASP A 34 12.58 -2.41 -10.07
N ILE A 35 12.04 -2.11 -8.88
CA ILE A 35 10.67 -2.49 -8.48
C ILE A 35 9.74 -1.29 -8.63
N GLN A 36 8.63 -1.50 -9.35
CA GLN A 36 7.52 -0.57 -9.44
C GLN A 36 6.63 -0.71 -8.20
N VAL A 37 6.44 0.39 -7.46
CA VAL A 37 5.69 0.40 -6.20
C VAL A 37 4.49 1.34 -6.34
N THR A 38 3.30 0.78 -6.18
CA THR A 38 2.04 1.53 -6.24
C THR A 38 1.31 1.41 -4.90
N VAL A 39 1.15 2.52 -4.20
CA VAL A 39 0.37 2.62 -2.97
C VAL A 39 -1.03 3.08 -3.32
N VAL A 40 -2.05 2.38 -2.82
CA VAL A 40 -3.45 2.69 -3.09
C VAL A 40 -4.25 2.89 -1.81
N ASP A 41 -5.21 3.80 -1.86
CA ASP A 41 -6.14 4.07 -0.75
C ASP A 41 -7.47 4.57 -1.36
N LEU A 42 -8.58 4.31 -0.70
CA LEU A 42 -9.89 4.81 -1.14
C LEU A 42 -10.08 6.29 -0.79
N ASN A 43 -9.28 6.82 0.14
CA ASN A 43 -9.32 8.21 0.53
C ASN A 43 -8.58 9.09 -0.50
N GLN A 44 -9.33 9.70 -1.41
CA GLN A 44 -8.80 10.60 -2.44
C GLN A 44 -7.96 11.73 -1.83
N ALA A 45 -8.43 12.41 -0.78
CA ALA A 45 -7.69 13.51 -0.16
C ALA A 45 -6.33 13.08 0.40
N ARG A 46 -6.23 11.85 0.91
CA ARG A 46 -4.96 11.27 1.37
C ARG A 46 -4.02 11.00 0.19
N ILE A 47 -4.53 10.45 -0.90
CA ILE A 47 -3.75 10.21 -2.12
C ILE A 47 -3.29 11.55 -2.74
N ASP A 48 -4.15 12.56 -2.75
CA ASP A 48 -3.81 13.90 -3.21
C ASP A 48 -2.68 14.50 -2.36
N ALA A 49 -2.72 14.34 -1.03
CA ALA A 49 -1.65 14.78 -0.14
C ALA A 49 -0.32 14.03 -0.40
N TRP A 50 -0.36 12.72 -0.67
CA TRP A 50 0.83 11.97 -1.08
C TRP A 50 1.40 12.42 -2.43
N ASN A 51 0.57 13.00 -3.30
CA ASN A 51 0.94 13.51 -4.62
C ASN A 51 1.18 15.03 -4.65
N ASP A 52 1.03 15.73 -3.52
CA ASP A 52 1.22 17.18 -3.46
C ASP A 52 2.66 17.57 -3.81
N ALA A 53 2.84 18.63 -4.59
CA ALA A 53 4.17 19.10 -4.98
C ALA A 53 4.98 19.56 -3.76
N ASP A 54 4.31 20.10 -2.73
CA ASP A 54 4.92 20.46 -1.46
C ASP A 54 5.01 19.24 -0.53
N LEU A 55 6.21 18.68 -0.42
CA LEU A 55 6.48 17.49 0.42
C LEU A 55 6.37 17.78 1.93
N ALA A 56 6.25 19.04 2.36
CA ALA A 56 5.88 19.34 3.74
C ALA A 56 4.42 19.00 4.05
N ARG A 57 3.59 18.76 3.01
CA ARG A 57 2.15 18.45 3.12
C ARG A 57 1.83 16.95 3.05
N LEU A 58 2.84 16.08 3.16
CA LEU A 58 2.62 14.65 3.24
C LEU A 58 1.62 14.31 4.37
N PRO A 59 0.72 13.33 4.18
CA PRO A 59 -0.35 13.05 5.12
C PRO A 59 0.12 12.36 6.42
N VAL A 60 1.41 12.03 6.51
CA VAL A 60 2.07 11.44 7.67
C VAL A 60 3.38 12.17 7.91
N TYR A 61 3.71 12.40 9.18
CA TYR A 61 4.97 13.05 9.56
C TYR A 61 5.95 12.00 10.05
N GLU A 62 7.07 11.87 9.35
CA GLU A 62 8.23 11.07 9.75
C GLU A 62 9.51 11.82 9.35
N PRO A 63 10.50 11.97 10.25
CA PRO A 63 11.73 12.68 9.95
C PRO A 63 12.45 12.11 8.70
N GLY A 64 12.63 12.94 7.67
CA GLY A 64 13.33 12.59 6.43
C GLY A 64 12.50 11.82 5.39
N LEU A 65 11.21 11.58 5.66
CA LEU A 65 10.32 10.90 4.70
C LEU A 65 10.12 11.71 3.42
N ASP A 66 10.00 13.03 3.53
CA ASP A 66 9.96 13.98 2.42
C ASP A 66 11.10 13.74 1.43
N ALA A 67 12.35 13.65 1.93
CA ALA A 67 13.51 13.41 1.10
C ALA A 67 13.47 12.03 0.42
N VAL A 68 12.97 10.99 1.10
CA VAL A 68 12.80 9.64 0.52
C VAL A 68 11.76 9.68 -0.60
N VAL A 69 10.56 10.20 -0.31
CA VAL A 69 9.46 10.32 -1.29
C VAL A 69 9.90 11.16 -2.48
N GLY A 70 10.61 12.27 -2.27
CA GLY A 70 11.12 13.13 -3.33
C GLY A 70 12.09 12.44 -4.30
N ARG A 71 12.83 11.41 -3.87
CA ARG A 71 13.75 10.66 -4.74
C ARG A 71 13.07 9.62 -5.61
N CYS A 72 11.91 9.10 -5.21
CA CYS A 72 11.28 7.95 -5.86
C CYS A 72 9.88 8.23 -6.43
N ARG A 73 9.12 9.20 -5.91
CA ARG A 73 7.77 9.53 -6.38
C ARG A 73 7.81 9.97 -7.84
N GLY A 74 6.99 9.32 -8.67
CA GLY A 74 6.95 9.53 -10.11
C GLY A 74 8.00 8.78 -10.92
N ARG A 75 9.04 8.22 -10.27
CA ARG A 75 10.04 7.35 -10.91
C ARG A 75 9.63 5.88 -10.83
N ASN A 76 9.43 5.40 -9.61
CA ASN A 76 9.02 4.02 -9.34
C ASN A 76 8.14 3.90 -8.07
N LEU A 77 7.75 5.04 -7.48
CA LEU A 77 6.74 5.12 -6.43
C LEU A 77 5.55 5.93 -6.95
N HIS A 78 4.35 5.35 -6.85
CA HIS A 78 3.11 5.97 -7.31
C HIS A 78 2.02 5.86 -6.23
N PHE A 79 1.18 6.89 -6.14
CA PHE A 79 0.01 6.91 -5.25
C PHE A 79 -1.25 7.12 -6.09
N THR A 80 -2.26 6.26 -5.93
CA THR A 80 -3.49 6.33 -6.72
C THR A 80 -4.70 5.78 -5.96
N THR A 81 -5.91 6.14 -6.38
CA THR A 81 -7.17 5.52 -5.92
C THR A 81 -7.59 4.34 -6.78
N ALA A 82 -6.85 4.01 -7.85
CA ALA A 82 -7.16 2.94 -8.80
C ALA A 82 -6.75 1.54 -8.27
N VAL A 83 -7.42 1.10 -7.20
CA VAL A 83 -7.11 -0.14 -6.46
C VAL A 83 -7.08 -1.38 -7.35
N GLU A 84 -8.14 -1.60 -8.14
CA GLU A 84 -8.33 -2.82 -8.94
C GLU A 84 -7.23 -3.00 -9.98
N THR A 85 -6.90 -1.92 -10.71
CA THR A 85 -5.84 -1.92 -11.72
C THR A 85 -4.46 -2.14 -11.10
N ALA A 86 -4.22 -1.60 -9.89
CA ALA A 86 -2.95 -1.78 -9.20
C ALA A 86 -2.78 -3.21 -8.69
N ILE A 87 -3.85 -3.84 -8.20
CA ILE A 87 -3.83 -5.26 -7.82
C ILE A 87 -3.54 -6.14 -9.04
N ALA A 88 -4.26 -5.93 -10.14
CA ALA A 88 -4.14 -6.77 -11.34
C ALA A 88 -2.72 -6.77 -11.93
N ALA A 89 -1.99 -5.65 -11.80
CA ALA A 89 -0.64 -5.49 -12.32
C ALA A 89 0.48 -5.93 -11.34
N ALA A 90 0.16 -6.32 -10.12
CA ALA A 90 1.14 -6.56 -9.06
C ALA A 90 1.57 -8.03 -8.96
N ASP A 91 2.88 -8.27 -8.87
CA ASP A 91 3.44 -9.58 -8.48
C ASP A 91 3.25 -9.85 -6.98
N MET A 92 3.16 -8.78 -6.18
CA MET A 92 3.00 -8.85 -4.72
C MET A 92 2.05 -7.75 -4.22
N VAL A 93 1.11 -8.12 -3.35
CA VAL A 93 0.16 -7.18 -2.73
C VAL A 93 0.36 -7.13 -1.21
N PHE A 94 0.64 -5.94 -0.67
CA PHE A 94 0.64 -5.66 0.76
C PHE A 94 -0.75 -5.19 1.22
N LEU A 95 -1.21 -5.71 2.36
CA LEU A 95 -2.41 -5.22 3.04
C LEU A 95 -2.00 -4.42 4.28
N SER A 96 -2.05 -3.09 4.19
CA SER A 96 -1.70 -2.15 5.26
C SER A 96 -2.91 -1.33 5.70
N VAL A 97 -3.99 -2.02 6.01
CA VAL A 97 -5.27 -1.44 6.42
C VAL A 97 -5.47 -1.54 7.93
N ASN A 98 -6.35 -0.67 8.46
CA ASN A 98 -6.62 -0.61 9.89
C ASN A 98 -7.32 -1.89 10.38
N THR A 99 -6.98 -2.36 11.58
CA THR A 99 -7.74 -3.39 12.29
C THR A 99 -8.14 -2.87 13.66
N PRO A 100 -9.12 -1.94 13.73
CA PRO A 100 -9.48 -1.30 14.99
C PRO A 100 -10.00 -2.33 15.99
N THR A 101 -9.92 -2.04 17.29
CA THR A 101 -10.50 -2.92 18.30
C THR A 101 -12.02 -2.99 18.15
N LYS A 102 -12.60 -4.19 18.28
CA LYS A 102 -14.05 -4.40 18.22
C LYS A 102 -14.74 -3.62 19.34
N THR A 103 -15.84 -2.95 19.04
CA THR A 103 -16.64 -2.19 20.02
C THR A 103 -17.85 -2.97 20.55
N LYS A 104 -18.21 -4.10 19.93
CA LYS A 104 -19.36 -4.93 20.32
C LYS A 104 -19.15 -6.41 19.97
N GLY A 105 -19.95 -7.28 20.59
CA GLY A 105 -19.90 -8.73 20.40
C GLY A 105 -18.72 -9.41 21.11
N VAL A 106 -18.45 -10.67 20.77
CA VAL A 106 -17.37 -11.47 21.38
C VAL A 106 -16.01 -10.77 21.21
N GLY A 107 -15.31 -10.54 22.32
CA GLY A 107 -14.01 -9.86 22.34
C GLY A 107 -14.07 -8.34 22.17
N ALA A 108 -15.22 -7.69 22.40
CA ALA A 108 -15.30 -6.24 22.44
C ALA A 108 -14.28 -5.65 23.44
N GLY A 109 -13.58 -4.59 23.03
CA GLY A 109 -12.51 -3.94 23.80
C GLY A 109 -11.15 -4.66 23.77
N GLN A 110 -11.05 -5.84 23.13
CA GLN A 110 -9.81 -6.64 23.13
C GLN A 110 -9.42 -7.15 21.74
N ALA A 111 -10.36 -7.78 21.04
CA ALA A 111 -10.11 -8.40 19.75
C ALA A 111 -10.08 -7.36 18.61
N SER A 112 -9.22 -7.60 17.63
CA SER A 112 -9.17 -6.81 16.40
C SER A 112 -10.37 -7.07 15.51
N ASP A 113 -10.86 -6.01 14.89
CA ASP A 113 -11.87 -6.06 13.85
C ASP A 113 -11.19 -6.22 12.48
N LEU A 114 -11.34 -7.42 11.90
CA LEU A 114 -10.66 -7.80 10.66
C LEU A 114 -11.45 -7.42 9.39
N ARG A 115 -12.58 -6.70 9.49
CA ARG A 115 -13.45 -6.40 8.34
C ARG A 115 -12.69 -5.77 7.17
N TRP A 116 -11.71 -4.90 7.43
CA TRP A 116 -10.93 -4.25 6.37
C TRP A 116 -9.90 -5.19 5.72
N ILE A 117 -9.30 -6.09 6.49
CA ILE A 117 -8.42 -7.14 5.96
C ILE A 117 -9.24 -8.08 5.08
N GLU A 118 -10.40 -8.52 5.55
CA GLU A 118 -11.30 -9.39 4.79
C GLU A 118 -11.76 -8.72 3.49
N ALA A 119 -12.22 -7.47 3.55
CA ALA A 119 -12.64 -6.72 2.37
C ALA A 119 -11.50 -6.57 1.36
N SER A 120 -10.29 -6.24 1.83
CA SER A 120 -9.12 -6.11 0.95
C SER A 120 -8.74 -7.46 0.33
N ALA A 121 -8.74 -8.55 1.10
CA ALA A 121 -8.45 -9.89 0.58
C ALA A 121 -9.48 -10.34 -0.48
N ARG A 122 -10.77 -10.02 -0.28
CA ARG A 122 -11.82 -10.28 -1.28
C ARG A 122 -11.59 -9.47 -2.55
N GLN A 123 -11.18 -8.21 -2.43
CA GLN A 123 -10.86 -7.38 -3.60
C GLN A 123 -9.63 -7.92 -4.34
N VAL A 124 -8.59 -8.35 -3.63
CA VAL A 124 -7.43 -9.04 -4.23
C VAL A 124 -7.87 -10.27 -4.99
N ALA A 125 -8.70 -11.13 -4.39
CA ALA A 125 -9.20 -12.33 -5.05
C ALA A 125 -10.02 -12.03 -6.31
N ALA A 126 -10.74 -10.91 -6.36
CA ALA A 126 -11.54 -10.51 -7.52
C ALA A 126 -10.70 -9.93 -8.67
N CYS A 127 -9.56 -9.30 -8.37
CA CYS A 127 -8.77 -8.55 -9.35
C CYS A 127 -7.45 -9.24 -9.77
N ALA A 128 -6.95 -10.21 -8.99
CA ALA A 128 -5.72 -10.93 -9.29
C ALA A 128 -5.84 -11.72 -10.61
N GLN A 129 -4.80 -11.69 -11.44
CA GLN A 129 -4.84 -12.27 -12.80
C GLN A 129 -4.12 -13.62 -12.96
N GLY A 130 -3.30 -14.04 -11.99
CA GLY A 130 -2.71 -15.39 -11.95
C GLY A 130 -1.62 -15.66 -12.97
#